data_AF-A0A833LN70-F1
#
_entry.id   AF-A0A833LN70-F1
#
_cell.length_a   1.000
_cell.length_b   1.000
_cell.length_c   1.000
_cell.angle_alpha   90.00
_cell.angle_beta   90.00
_cell.angle_gamma   90.00
#
_symmetry.space_group_name_H-M   'P 1'
#
loop_
_entity.id
_entity.type
_entity.pdbx_description
1 polymer ?
#
loop_
_entity_poly.entity_id
_entity_poly.type
_entity_poly.pdbx_seq_one_letter_code
_entity_poly.pdbx_strand_id
1 'polypeptide(L)' 'MSHPDFHDGLMDWPLYGPKDREISDLVLALADKGLRLAEIERGMKQHLRAWLDDIEAAEPTSLHSPAPKAEGSS' A
#
# COMPACT_ATOMS: atom_id res chain seq x y z
N MET A 1 0.88 28.27 7.33
CA MET A 1 0.48 26.98 7.94
C MET A 1 -0.91 27.14 8.54
N SER A 2 -1.94 26.97 7.71
CA SER A 2 -3.35 26.98 8.15
C SER A 2 -4.09 25.78 7.56
N HIS A 3 -3.35 24.70 7.32
CA HIS A 3 -3.91 23.49 6.75
C HIS A 3 -4.73 22.77 7.83
N PRO A 4 -5.97 22.34 7.55
CA PRO A 4 -6.82 21.70 8.55
C PRO A 4 -6.15 20.47 9.21
N ASP A 5 -5.42 19.68 8.42
CA ASP A 5 -4.79 18.45 8.91
C ASP A 5 -3.40 18.68 9.55
N PHE A 6 -2.98 19.93 9.73
CA PHE A 6 -1.65 20.25 10.27
C PHE A 6 -1.48 19.73 11.70
N HIS A 7 -2.51 19.93 12.54
CA HIS A 7 -2.53 19.46 13.92
C HIS A 7 -3.05 18.02 14.07
N ASP A 8 -3.75 17.50 13.05
CA ASP A 8 -4.43 16.20 13.11
C ASP A 8 -3.60 15.05 12.52
N GLY A 9 -2.39 15.31 12.00
CA GLY A 9 -1.47 14.24 11.61
C GLY A 9 -0.27 14.64 10.76
N LEU A 10 -0.31 15.75 10.02
CA LEU A 10 0.81 16.13 9.14
C LEU A 10 2.08 16.49 9.93
N MET A 11 1.97 17.06 11.13
CA MET A 11 3.13 17.35 11.98
C MET A 11 3.83 16.09 12.50
N ASP A 12 3.07 15.02 12.70
CA ASP A 12 3.55 13.76 13.25
C ASP A 12 4.10 12.82 12.17
N TRP A 13 3.73 13.04 10.91
CA TRP A 13 4.14 12.22 9.77
C TRP A 13 5.66 12.06 9.59
N PRO A 14 6.48 13.11 9.72
CA PRO A 14 7.94 12.95 9.67
C PRO A 14 8.53 12.08 10.80
N LEU A 15 7.81 11.91 11.91
CA LEU A 15 8.27 11.18 13.10
C LEU A 15 7.67 9.76 13.19
N TYR A 16 6.39 9.62 12.88
CA TYR A 16 5.60 8.39 13.06
C TYR A 16 4.96 7.88 11.77
N GLY A 17 5.14 8.59 10.65
CA GLY A 17 4.68 8.18 9.34
C GLY A 17 5.60 7.14 8.69
N PRO A 18 5.65 7.11 7.35
CA PRO A 18 6.47 6.16 6.61
C PRO A 18 7.95 6.25 6.98
N LYS A 19 8.63 5.09 6.99
CA LYS A 19 10.09 5.01 7.18
C LYS A 19 10.84 5.80 6.11
N ASP A 20 10.32 5.80 4.89
CA ASP A 20 10.89 6.56 3.79
C ASP A 20 10.51 8.03 3.93
N ARG A 21 11.53 8.85 4.15
CA ARG A 21 11.39 10.29 4.30
C ARG A 21 10.81 10.96 3.05
N GLU A 22 11.10 10.44 1.86
CA GLU A 22 10.59 11.02 0.62
C GLU A 22 9.06 10.97 0.58
N ILE A 23 8.44 9.91 1.11
CA ILE A 23 6.98 9.81 1.19
C ILE A 23 6.43 10.91 2.09
N SER A 24 7.06 11.17 3.23
CA SER A 24 6.63 12.23 4.15
C SER A 24 6.77 13.62 3.53
N ASP A 25 7.89 13.88 2.85
CA ASP A 25 8.14 15.14 2.16
C ASP A 25 7.12 15.38 1.02
N LEU A 26 6.76 14.33 0.26
CA LEU A 26 5.74 14.39 -0.79
C LEU A 26 4.35 14.69 -0.25
N VAL A 27 3.97 14.08 0.87
CA VAL A 27 2.64 14.33 1.48
C VAL A 27 2.53 15.73 2.05
N LEU A 28 3.59 16.25 2.68
CA LEU A 28 3.64 17.66 3.09
C LEU A 28 3.52 18.60 1.88
N ALA A 29 4.23 18.31 0.79
CA ALA A 29 4.15 19.11 -0.44
C ALA A 29 2.75 19.10 -1.07
N LEU A 30 2.05 17.95 -1.06
CA LEU A 30 0.67 17.84 -1.53
C LEU A 30 -0.32 18.60 -0.61
N ALA A 31 -0.12 18.54 0.69
CA ALA A 31 -0.91 19.32 1.65
C ALA A 31 -0.69 20.83 1.48
N ASP A 32 0.53 21.27 1.17
CA ASP A 32 0.83 22.66 0.81
C ASP A 32 0.13 23.11 -0.49
N LYS A 33 -0.25 22.17 -1.37
CA LYS A 33 -1.12 22.43 -2.53
C LYS A 33 -2.62 22.43 -2.19
N GLY A 34 -2.99 22.18 -0.93
CA GLY A 34 -4.35 22.26 -0.41
C GLY A 34 -5.11 20.93 -0.41
N LEU A 35 -4.45 19.80 -0.69
CA LEU A 35 -5.08 18.48 -0.55
C LEU A 35 -5.15 18.08 0.92
N ARG A 36 -6.29 17.52 1.33
CA ARG A 36 -6.40 16.95 2.67
C ARG A 36 -5.60 15.65 2.79
N LEU A 37 -5.08 15.37 3.98
CA LEU A 37 -4.36 14.14 4.30
C LEU A 37 -5.18 12.90 3.94
N ALA A 38 -6.48 12.90 4.26
CA ALA A 38 -7.38 11.80 3.91
C ALA A 38 -7.51 11.57 2.38
N GLU A 39 -7.38 12.61 1.57
CA GLU A 39 -7.42 12.50 0.10
C GLU A 39 -6.12 11.92 -0.45
N ILE A 40 -4.99 12.32 0.13
CA ILE A 40 -3.66 11.79 -0.18
C ILE A 40 -3.59 10.31 0.18
N GLU A 41 -3.98 9.94 1.41
CA GLU A 41 -4.05 8.55 1.88
C GLU A 41 -4.98 7.69 1.03
N ARG A 42 -6.10 8.25 0.56
CA ARG A 42 -7.00 7.56 -0.37
C ARG A 42 -6.30 7.22 -1.68
N GLY A 43 -5.53 8.15 -2.27
CA GLY A 43 -4.73 7.90 -3.46
C GLY A 43 -3.67 6.81 -3.23
N MET A 44 -2.93 6.90 -2.12
CA MET A 44 -1.94 5.87 -1.75
C MET A 44 -2.58 4.48 -1.61
N LYS A 45 -3.73 4.38 -0.92
CA LYS A 45 -4.47 3.12 -0.77
C LYS A 45 -4.92 2.52 -2.11
N GLN A 46 -5.31 3.36 -3.07
CA GLN A 46 -5.69 2.89 -4.41
C GLN A 46 -4.50 2.26 -5.14
N HIS A 47 -3.33 2.92 -5.12
CA HIS A 47 -2.12 2.37 -5.73
C HIS A 47 -1.66 1.07 -5.07
N LEU A 48 -1.68 1.01 -3.73
CA LEU A 48 -1.32 -0.21 -3.00
C LEU A 48 -2.29 -1.36 -3.29
N ARG A 49 -3.58 -1.08 -3.42
CA ARG A 49 -4.58 -2.10 -3.79
C ARG A 49 -4.31 -2.63 -5.20
N ALA A 50 -4.11 -1.76 -6.17
CA ALA A 50 -3.81 -2.16 -7.54
C ALA A 50 -2.54 -3.03 -7.59
N TRP A 51 -1.50 -2.65 -6.86
CA TRP A 51 -0.27 -3.45 -6.80
C TRP A 51 -0.49 -4.82 -6.14
N LEU A 52 -1.31 -4.90 -5.09
CA LEU A 52 -1.68 -6.18 -4.48
C LEU A 52 -2.45 -7.07 -5.47
N ASP A 53 -3.43 -6.50 -6.16
CA ASP A 53 -4.23 -7.21 -7.16
C ASP A 53 -3.34 -7.76 -8.30
N ASP A 54 -2.32 -7.00 -8.73
CA ASP A 54 -1.34 -7.45 -9.72
C ASP A 54 -0.51 -8.65 -9.24
N ILE A 55 -0.10 -8.66 -7.96
CA ILE A 55 0.64 -9.78 -7.36
C ILE A 55 -0.25 -11.02 -7.24
N GLU A 56 -1.49 -10.86 -6.78
CA GLU A 56 -2.45 -11.95 -6.62
C GLU A 56 -2.85 -12.55 -7.98
N ALA A 57 -2.99 -11.72 -9.02
CA ALA A 57 -3.22 -12.19 -10.38
C ALA A 57 -2.00 -12.92 -10.98
N ALA A 58 -0.79 -12.59 -10.51
CA ALA A 58 0.46 -13.19 -10.94
C ALA A 58 0.85 -14.47 -10.17
N GLU A 59 0.04 -14.95 -9.22
CA GLU A 59 0.17 -16.30 -8.63
C GLU A 59 -0.71 -17.31 -9.41
N PRO A 60 -0.22 -17.94 -10.51
CA PRO A 60 -0.90 -19.07 -11.10
C PRO A 60 -0.68 -20.27 -10.19
N THR A 61 -1.69 -20.61 -9.39
CA THR A 61 -2.01 -21.97 -8.91
C THR A 61 -0.87 -22.99 -9.09
N SER A 62 0.21 -22.86 -8.33
CA SER A 62 1.35 -23.80 -8.38
C SER A 62 1.40 -24.62 -7.10
N LEU A 63 0.26 -25.18 -6.68
CA LEU A 63 0.23 -26.16 -5.58
C LEU A 63 -0.78 -27.30 -5.75
N HIS A 64 -1.41 -27.47 -6.91
CA HIS A 64 -2.18 -28.70 -7.19
C HIS A 64 -1.45 -29.60 -8.17
N SER A 65 -0.36 -30.24 -7.71
CA SER A 65 0.09 -31.49 -8.30
C SER A 65 -0.90 -32.59 -7.89
N PRO A 66 -1.63 -33.23 -8.82
CA PRO A 66 -2.31 -34.47 -8.49
C PRO A 66 -1.24 -35.53 -8.24
N ALA A 67 -1.19 -36.07 -7.02
CA ALA A 67 -0.33 -37.21 -6.68
C ALA A 67 -0.61 -38.37 -7.66
N PRO A 68 0.43 -39.06 -8.18
CA PRO A 68 0.21 -40.22 -9.02
C PRO A 68 -0.43 -41.33 -8.17
N LYS A 69 -1.56 -41.87 -8.64
CA LYS A 69 -2.12 -43.12 -8.11
C LYS A 69 -1.04 -44.19 -8.21
N ALA A 70 -0.59 -44.70 -7.07
CA ALA A 70 0.13 -45.97 -7.02
C ALA A 70 -0.87 -47.08 -7.34
N GLU A 71 -0.93 -47.46 -8.62
CA GLU A 71 -1.44 -48.77 -9.03
C GLU A 71 -0.52 -49.87 -8.46
N GLY A 72 -1.14 -50.93 -7.98
CA GLY A 72 -0.48 -51.99 -7.24
C GLY A 72 0.37 -52.94 -8.08
N SER A 73 1.21 -53.66 -7.36
CA SER A 73 1.81 -54.96 -7.68
C SER A 73 2.41 -55.45 -6.35
N SER A 74 2.40 -56.70 -5.95
CA SER A 74 1.74 -57.95 -6.32
C SER A 74 1.92 -58.88 -5.12
#